data_AF-A0A7V4KCR6-F1
#
_entry.id   AF-A0A7V4KCR6-F1
#
_cell.length_a   1.000
_cell.length_b   1.000
_cell.length_c   1.000
_cell.angle_alpha   90.00
_cell.angle_beta   90.00
_cell.angle_gamma   90.00
#
_symmetry.space_group_name_H-M   'P 1'
#
loop_
_entity.id
_entity.type
_entity.pdbx_description
1 polymer ?
#
loop_
_entity_poly.entity_id
_entity_poly.type
_entity_poly.pdbx_seq_one_letter_code
_entity_poly.pdbx_strand_id
1 'polypeptide(L)'
;MKYLNILEERLGRKATREEIEAFTVMWSEHCGYSHTKGYIRQLPKVGTGGNAGVVPLDDYHFLAFKVESHNHPSAIEPFNGAATGVGGIIRDVLAMGARPTAILDSLHMDRVIDGIIEGISDYGNSIGVPTVGGELRISDFYKHNPL
;
A
#
# COMPACT_ATOMS: atom_id res chain seq x y z
N MET A 1 1.25 12.57 -22.18
CA MET A 1 2.31 13.14 -23.04
C MET A 1 3.44 13.84 -22.28
N LYS A 2 3.18 14.68 -21.26
CA LYS A 2 4.25 15.39 -20.51
C LYS A 2 5.39 14.49 -20.02
N TYR A 3 5.09 13.35 -19.41
CA TYR A 3 6.08 12.45 -18.80
C TYR A 3 6.89 11.70 -19.86
N LEU A 4 6.27 11.31 -20.98
CA LEU A 4 6.98 10.70 -22.11
C LEU A 4 7.99 11.68 -22.73
N ASN A 5 7.62 12.95 -22.90
CA ASN A 5 8.55 13.97 -23.41
C ASN A 5 9.76 14.13 -22.47
N ILE A 6 9.53 14.15 -21.15
CA ILE A 6 10.62 14.20 -20.16
C ILE A 6 11.51 12.96 -20.26
N LEU A 7 10.93 11.77 -20.45
CA LEU A 7 11.68 10.54 -20.61
C LEU A 7 12.60 10.62 -21.83
N GLU A 8 12.05 10.97 -23.00
CA GLU A 8 12.82 11.05 -24.25
C GLU A 8 13.90 12.14 -24.20
N GLU A 9 13.61 13.28 -23.56
CA GLU A 9 14.60 14.34 -23.30
C GLU A 9 15.75 13.83 -22.42
N ARG A 10 15.44 13.06 -21.36
CA ARG A 10 16.45 12.47 -20.46
C ARG A 10 17.27 11.37 -21.13
N LEU A 11 16.66 10.60 -22.04
CA LEU A 11 17.34 9.56 -22.81
C LEU A 11 18.17 10.13 -23.97
N GLY A 12 17.87 11.35 -24.43
CA GLY A 12 18.47 11.93 -25.63
C GLY A 12 18.08 11.20 -26.92
N ARG A 13 17.04 10.36 -26.88
CA ARG A 13 16.51 9.57 -28.00
C ARG A 13 15.05 9.19 -27.74
N LYS A 14 14.41 8.63 -28.76
CA LYS A 14 13.11 7.96 -28.60
C LYS A 14 13.24 6.75 -27.67
N ALA A 15 12.27 6.63 -26.76
CA ALA A 15 12.20 5.49 -25.83
C ALA A 15 11.81 4.23 -26.61
N THR A 16 12.40 3.09 -26.24
CA THR A 16 11.94 1.79 -26.78
C THR A 16 10.59 1.42 -26.16
N ARG A 17 9.94 0.39 -26.71
CA ARG A 17 8.67 -0.09 -26.15
C ARG A 17 8.84 -0.53 -24.69
N GLU A 18 9.91 -1.26 -24.40
CA GLU A 18 10.22 -1.78 -23.07
C GLU A 18 10.45 -0.65 -22.06
N GLU A 19 11.13 0.41 -22.48
CA GLU A 19 11.32 1.61 -21.66
C GLU A 19 9.99 2.31 -21.41
N ILE A 20 9.13 2.44 -22.44
CA ILE A 20 7.81 3.05 -22.27
C ILE A 20 6.98 2.26 -21.25
N GLU A 21 6.94 0.93 -21.35
CA GLU A 21 6.21 0.08 -20.38
C GLU A 21 6.79 0.22 -18.97
N ALA A 22 8.12 0.14 -18.83
CA ALA A 22 8.79 0.27 -17.53
C ALA A 22 8.51 1.63 -16.87
N PHE A 23 8.64 2.72 -17.62
CA PHE A 23 8.39 4.06 -17.10
C PHE A 23 6.90 4.36 -16.93
N THR A 24 6.01 3.68 -17.64
CA THR A 24 4.55 3.77 -17.39
C THR A 24 4.21 3.25 -15.99
N VAL A 25 4.84 2.16 -15.55
CA VAL A 25 4.69 1.65 -14.19
C VAL A 25 5.43 2.54 -13.20
N MET A 26 6.74 2.74 -13.39
CA MET A 26 7.60 3.41 -12.41
C MET A 26 7.26 4.89 -12.20
N TRP A 27 6.74 5.57 -13.21
CA TRP A 27 6.32 6.99 -13.11
C TRP A 27 4.81 7.17 -13.00
N SER A 28 4.04 6.09 -12.81
CA SER A 28 2.65 6.19 -12.35
C SER A 28 2.58 6.91 -10.99
N GLU A 29 1.43 7.46 -10.59
CA GLU A 29 1.33 8.08 -9.26
C GLU A 29 1.55 7.07 -8.13
N HIS A 30 1.13 5.82 -8.35
CA HIS A 30 1.28 4.71 -7.39
C HIS A 30 2.74 4.42 -7.04
N CYS A 31 3.66 4.44 -8.02
CA CYS A 31 5.09 4.21 -7.78
C CYS A 31 5.90 5.50 -7.64
N GLY A 32 5.56 6.53 -8.40
CA GLY A 32 6.37 7.73 -8.56
C GLY A 32 6.08 8.84 -7.55
N TYR A 33 4.89 8.84 -6.94
CA TYR A 33 4.45 9.86 -5.96
C TYR A 33 4.65 11.28 -6.49
N SER A 34 4.41 11.52 -7.78
CA SER A 34 4.82 12.75 -8.46
C SER A 34 4.15 13.99 -7.85
N HIS A 35 2.92 13.84 -7.36
CA HIS A 35 2.16 14.95 -6.77
C HIS A 35 2.39 15.09 -5.26
N THR A 36 2.80 14.02 -4.59
CA THR A 36 2.87 13.95 -3.12
C THR A 36 4.29 14.03 -2.57
N LYS A 37 5.31 13.67 -3.36
CA LYS A 37 6.73 13.65 -2.94
C LYS A 37 7.22 14.98 -2.38
N GLY A 38 6.74 16.10 -2.92
CA GLY A 38 7.07 17.44 -2.42
C GLY A 38 6.55 17.69 -0.99
N TYR A 39 5.33 17.26 -0.71
CA TYR A 39 4.70 17.38 0.61
C TYR A 39 5.29 16.40 1.63
N ILE A 40 5.52 15.14 1.22
CA ILE A 40 6.10 14.11 2.09
C ILE A 40 7.48 14.52 2.62
N ARG A 41 8.26 15.26 1.83
CA ARG A 41 9.58 15.78 2.26
C ARG A 41 9.50 16.79 3.41
N GLN A 42 8.36 17.44 3.60
CA GLN A 42 8.15 18.46 4.63
C GLN A 42 7.69 17.85 5.97
N LEU A 43 7.23 16.60 5.96
CA LEU A 43 6.79 15.92 7.18
C LEU A 43 7.99 15.63 8.09
N PRO A 44 7.85 15.79 9.42
CA PRO A 44 8.84 15.30 10.37
C PRO A 44 8.95 13.79 10.25
N LYS A 45 10.17 13.26 10.14
CA LYS A 45 10.42 11.84 9.93
C LYS A 45 10.92 11.21 11.23
N VAL A 46 10.38 10.04 11.54
CA VAL A 46 10.77 9.23 12.69
C VAL A 46 11.10 7.81 12.22
N GLY A 47 12.12 7.21 12.83
CA GLY A 47 12.60 5.87 12.49
C GLY A 47 13.59 5.81 11.32
N THR A 48 14.21 4.65 11.15
CA THR A 48 15.03 4.33 9.97
C THR A 48 14.14 3.71 8.90
N GLY A 49 14.32 4.14 7.65
CA GLY A 49 13.46 3.77 6.53
C GLY A 49 13.95 2.56 5.72
N GLY A 50 13.02 2.00 4.96
CA GLY A 50 13.17 0.87 4.04
C GLY A 50 11.80 0.59 3.42
N ASN A 51 11.35 -0.66 3.45
CA ASN A 51 10.01 -1.04 3.01
C ASN A 51 8.92 -0.71 4.04
N ALA A 52 9.25 -0.69 5.34
CA ALA A 52 8.39 -0.24 6.44
C ALA A 52 9.15 0.64 7.45
N GLY A 53 8.43 1.35 8.32
CA GLY A 53 9.02 2.17 9.37
C GLY A 53 9.47 1.32 10.54
N VAL A 54 10.66 1.60 11.08
CA VAL A 54 11.20 0.89 12.25
C VAL A 54 11.46 1.89 13.38
N VAL A 55 10.90 1.61 14.56
CA VAL A 55 11.04 2.44 15.76
C VAL A 55 11.48 1.60 16.97
N PRO A 56 12.36 2.11 17.85
CA PRO A 56 12.72 1.41 19.08
C PRO A 56 11.53 1.37 20.03
N LEU A 57 11.32 0.22 20.68
CA LEU A 57 10.38 0.05 21.79
C LEU A 57 11.10 0.16 23.13
N ASP A 58 12.24 -0.52 23.23
CA ASP A 58 13.17 -0.50 24.36
C ASP A 58 14.61 -0.66 23.82
N ASP A 59 15.58 -0.90 24.71
CA ASP A 59 17.00 -1.02 24.35
C ASP A 59 17.33 -2.24 23.47
N TYR A 60 16.42 -3.23 23.36
CA TYR A 60 16.66 -4.50 22.69
C TYR A 60 15.65 -4.80 21.56
N HIS A 61 14.43 -4.26 21.66
CA HIS A 61 13.34 -4.53 20.74
C HIS A 61 12.99 -3.32 19.88
N PHE A 62 12.63 -3.62 18.62
CA PHE A 62 12.18 -2.66 17.65
C PHE A 62 10.83 -3.09 17.08
N LEU A 63 9.97 -2.11 16.80
CA LEU A 63 8.70 -2.32 16.11
C LEU A 63 8.85 -1.92 14.65
N ALA A 64 8.51 -2.84 13.75
CA ALA A 64 8.36 -2.56 12.34
C ALA A 64 6.87 -2.49 12.00
N PHE A 65 6.39 -1.37 11.47
CA PHE A 65 5.01 -1.20 11.06
C PHE A 65 4.89 -0.26 9.87
N LYS A 66 3.82 -0.45 9.10
CA LYS A 66 3.45 0.39 7.96
C LYS A 66 1.95 0.23 7.73
N VAL A 67 1.35 1.21 7.07
CA VAL A 67 -0.01 1.14 6.54
C VAL A 67 0.06 1.24 5.02
N GLU A 68 -0.78 0.46 4.34
CA GLU A 68 -0.96 0.49 2.89
C GLU A 68 -2.45 0.49 2.55
N SER A 69 -2.74 0.81 1.29
CA SER A 69 -4.09 0.92 0.76
C SER A 69 -4.23 0.02 -0.46
N HIS A 70 -5.40 -0.61 -0.65
CA HIS A 70 -5.67 -1.46 -1.81
C HIS A 70 -7.00 -1.11 -2.50
N ASN A 71 -7.30 0.18 -2.57
CA ASN A 71 -8.62 0.74 -2.90
C ASN A 71 -9.07 0.39 -4.32
N HIS A 72 -8.23 0.65 -5.32
CA HIS A 72 -8.61 0.45 -6.73
C HIS A 72 -8.87 -1.03 -7.04
N PRO A 73 -8.03 -1.99 -6.62
CA PRO A 73 -8.34 -3.39 -6.84
C PRO A 73 -9.56 -3.85 -6.04
N SER A 74 -9.72 -3.44 -4.77
CA SER A 74 -10.89 -3.80 -3.94
C SER A 74 -12.21 -3.24 -4.48
N ALA A 75 -12.18 -2.12 -5.20
CA ALA A 75 -13.36 -1.60 -5.89
C ALA A 75 -13.76 -2.44 -7.12
N ILE A 76 -12.79 -3.08 -7.78
CA ILE A 76 -13.02 -3.91 -8.97
C ILE A 76 -13.39 -5.35 -8.58
N GLU A 77 -12.62 -5.94 -7.67
CA GLU A 77 -12.84 -7.29 -7.16
C GLU A 77 -12.55 -7.29 -5.65
N PRO A 78 -13.60 -7.24 -4.81
CA PRO A 78 -13.49 -7.08 -3.37
C PRO A 78 -12.60 -8.11 -2.66
N PHE A 79 -12.74 -9.39 -2.99
CA PHE A 79 -12.11 -10.47 -2.23
C PHE A 79 -10.60 -10.53 -2.45
N ASN A 80 -10.17 -10.71 -3.70
CA ASN A 80 -8.77 -10.76 -4.06
C ASN A 80 -8.11 -9.39 -3.87
N GLY A 81 -8.85 -8.30 -4.09
CA GLY A 81 -8.39 -6.95 -3.77
C GLY A 81 -7.98 -6.83 -2.30
N ALA A 82 -8.87 -7.17 -1.37
CA ALA A 82 -8.56 -7.04 0.05
C ALA A 82 -7.50 -8.06 0.51
N ALA A 83 -7.60 -9.32 0.07
CA ALA A 83 -6.65 -10.39 0.42
C ALA A 83 -5.22 -10.07 -0.03
N THR A 84 -5.04 -9.58 -1.26
CA THR A 84 -3.70 -9.21 -1.77
C THR A 84 -3.15 -7.96 -1.12
N GLY A 85 -4.02 -7.04 -0.67
CA GLY A 85 -3.64 -5.91 0.17
C GLY A 85 -2.99 -6.36 1.50
N VAL A 86 -3.61 -7.32 2.20
CA VAL A 86 -3.04 -7.92 3.42
C VAL A 86 -1.68 -8.58 3.11
N GLY A 87 -1.61 -9.34 2.02
CA GLY A 87 -0.35 -9.97 1.61
C GLY A 87 0.77 -8.97 1.30
N GLY A 88 0.44 -7.82 0.71
CA GLY A 88 1.39 -6.74 0.42
C GLY A 88 2.06 -6.20 1.68
N ILE A 89 1.25 -5.70 2.61
CA ILE A 89 1.75 -5.04 3.81
C ILE A 89 2.55 -5.98 4.73
N ILE A 90 2.18 -7.26 4.75
CA ILE A 90 2.89 -8.29 5.51
C ILE A 90 4.29 -8.52 4.96
N ARG A 91 4.46 -8.52 3.63
CA ARG A 91 5.78 -8.66 3.00
C ARG A 91 6.66 -7.45 3.29
N ASP A 92 6.10 -6.26 3.40
CA ASP A 92 6.87 -5.06 3.73
C ASP A 92 7.43 -5.10 5.15
N VAL A 93 6.62 -5.53 6.13
CA VAL A 93 7.10 -5.74 7.51
C VAL A 93 8.17 -6.84 7.55
N LEU A 94 7.93 -7.94 6.84
CA LEU A 94 8.87 -9.06 6.76
C LEU A 94 10.21 -8.64 6.13
N ALA A 95 10.20 -7.78 5.11
CA ALA A 95 11.40 -7.27 4.46
C ALA A 95 12.28 -6.40 5.37
N MET A 96 11.73 -5.90 6.48
CA MET A 96 12.51 -5.24 7.53
C MET A 96 13.19 -6.22 8.51
N GLY A 97 13.00 -7.53 8.32
CA GLY A 97 13.51 -8.59 9.21
C GLY A 97 12.62 -8.85 10.42
N ALA A 98 11.46 -8.22 10.51
CA ALA A 98 10.51 -8.43 11.60
C ALA A 98 9.53 -9.57 11.28
N ARG A 99 9.20 -10.39 12.27
CA ARG A 99 8.10 -11.35 12.16
C ARG A 99 6.77 -10.58 12.24
N PRO A 100 5.87 -10.68 11.24
CA PRO A 100 4.54 -10.10 11.34
C PRO A 100 3.77 -10.70 12.52
N THR A 101 3.23 -9.86 13.40
CA THR A 101 2.52 -10.32 14.62
C THR A 101 1.12 -9.74 14.79
N ALA A 102 0.75 -8.73 14.01
CA ALA A 102 -0.53 -8.04 14.14
C ALA A 102 -0.92 -7.38 12.81
N ILE A 103 -2.21 -7.45 12.49
CA ILE A 103 -2.86 -6.71 11.41
C ILE A 103 -3.90 -5.79 12.04
N LEU A 104 -4.00 -4.57 11.52
CA LEU A 104 -5.13 -3.68 11.76
C LEU A 104 -5.66 -3.21 10.40
N ASP A 105 -6.97 -3.28 10.21
CA ASP A 105 -7.66 -2.79 9.02
C ASP A 105 -8.36 -1.44 9.30
N SER A 106 -8.45 -0.60 8.27
CA SER A 106 -9.16 0.68 8.31
C SER A 106 -10.04 0.76 7.08
N LEU A 107 -11.30 0.33 7.20
CA LEU A 107 -12.21 0.10 6.10
C LEU A 107 -13.25 1.21 5.99
N HIS A 108 -13.38 1.77 4.79
CA HIS A 108 -14.35 2.83 4.50
C HIS A 108 -15.20 2.43 3.29
N MET A 109 -16.49 2.20 3.50
CA MET A 109 -17.40 1.64 2.49
C MET A 109 -18.79 2.27 2.57
N ASP A 110 -19.65 2.10 1.56
CA ASP A 110 -21.06 2.53 1.62
C ASP A 110 -21.95 1.53 2.37
N ARG A 111 -21.52 0.28 2.41
CA ARG A 111 -22.12 -0.83 3.15
C ARG A 111 -21.04 -1.84 3.48
N VAL A 112 -21.35 -2.83 4.30
CA VAL A 112 -20.44 -3.96 4.46
C VAL A 112 -20.34 -4.70 3.13
N ILE A 113 -19.12 -4.78 2.60
CA ILE A 113 -18.80 -5.53 1.39
C ILE A 113 -18.18 -6.85 1.82
N ASP A 114 -18.97 -7.93 1.80
CA ASP A 114 -18.59 -9.23 2.36
C ASP A 114 -17.24 -9.72 1.82
N GLY A 115 -17.01 -9.58 0.51
CA GLY A 115 -15.74 -9.97 -0.10
C GLY A 115 -14.51 -9.25 0.49
N ILE A 116 -14.60 -7.98 0.89
CA ILE A 116 -13.48 -7.28 1.54
C ILE A 116 -13.18 -7.92 2.91
N ILE A 117 -14.22 -8.14 3.71
CA ILE A 117 -14.10 -8.71 5.06
C ILE A 117 -13.57 -10.15 4.99
N GLU A 118 -14.16 -10.97 4.12
CA GLU A 118 -13.77 -12.36 3.90
C GLU A 118 -12.34 -12.45 3.35
N GLY A 119 -11.96 -11.62 2.37
CA GLY A 119 -10.62 -11.61 1.80
C GLY A 119 -9.54 -11.30 2.83
N ILE A 120 -9.79 -10.34 3.73
CA ILE A 120 -8.88 -10.03 4.85
C ILE A 120 -8.80 -11.21 5.82
N SER A 121 -9.96 -11.72 6.24
CA SER A 121 -10.09 -12.83 7.20
C SER A 121 -9.36 -14.08 6.71
N ASP A 122 -9.67 -14.54 5.49
CA ASP A 122 -9.15 -15.78 4.94
C ASP A 122 -7.64 -15.71 4.73
N TYR A 123 -7.13 -14.58 4.23
CA TYR A 123 -5.70 -14.40 4.04
C TYR A 123 -4.98 -14.39 5.39
N GLY A 124 -5.44 -13.58 6.36
CA GLY A 124 -4.85 -13.47 7.70
C GLY A 124 -4.85 -14.79 8.46
N ASN A 125 -5.97 -15.53 8.41
CA ASN A 125 -6.10 -16.86 9.03
C ASN A 125 -5.14 -17.87 8.40
N SER A 126 -5.04 -17.89 7.07
CA SER A 126 -4.20 -18.86 6.35
C SER A 126 -2.71 -18.71 6.64
N ILE A 127 -2.24 -17.47 6.82
CA ILE A 127 -0.83 -17.19 7.13
C ILE A 127 -0.52 -17.20 8.63
N GLY A 128 -1.55 -17.24 9.49
CA GLY A 128 -1.41 -17.27 10.95
C GLY A 128 -0.95 -15.95 11.57
N VAL A 129 -1.37 -14.81 11.01
CA VAL A 129 -1.13 -13.47 11.58
C VAL A 129 -2.47 -12.89 12.04
N PRO A 130 -2.65 -12.58 13.34
CA PRO A 130 -3.95 -12.18 13.85
C PRO A 130 -4.28 -10.73 13.49
N THR A 131 -5.54 -10.49 13.11
CA THR A 131 -6.13 -9.15 13.16
C THR A 131 -6.42 -8.80 14.61
N VAL A 132 -5.75 -7.76 15.13
CA VAL A 132 -5.83 -7.39 16.55
C VAL A 132 -6.78 -6.22 16.83
N GLY A 133 -7.33 -5.62 15.78
CA GLY A 133 -8.30 -4.54 15.83
C GLY A 133 -8.57 -3.99 14.43
N GLY A 134 -9.52 -3.05 14.33
CA GLY A 134 -9.82 -2.39 13.08
C GLY A 134 -10.73 -1.16 13.26
N GLU A 135 -10.77 -0.33 12.24
CA GLU A 135 -11.69 0.80 12.09
C GLU A 135 -12.65 0.52 10.94
N LEU A 136 -13.95 0.68 11.16
CA LEU A 136 -14.97 0.56 10.11
C LEU A 136 -15.82 1.84 10.04
N ARG A 137 -15.85 2.46 8.85
CA ARG A 137 -16.68 3.63 8.55
C ARG A 137 -17.63 3.32 7.41
N ILE A 138 -18.93 3.55 7.66
CA ILE A 138 -19.97 3.37 6.66
C ILE A 138 -20.53 4.73 6.23
N SER A 139 -20.44 5.05 4.93
CA SER A 139 -20.95 6.28 4.36
C SER A 139 -21.17 6.17 2.85
N ASP A 140 -22.30 6.73 2.37
CA ASP A 140 -22.64 6.80 0.94
C ASP A 140 -21.55 7.48 0.08
N PHE A 141 -20.66 8.29 0.68
CA PHE A 141 -19.53 8.89 -0.04
C PHE A 141 -18.52 7.86 -0.58
N TYR A 142 -18.52 6.62 -0.07
CA TYR A 142 -17.61 5.55 -0.50
C TYR A 142 -18.24 4.56 -1.49
N LYS A 143 -19.43 4.83 -2.01
CA LYS A 143 -20.23 3.92 -2.84
C LYS A 143 -19.52 3.30 -4.05
N HIS A 144 -18.62 4.05 -4.66
CA HIS A 144 -17.87 3.59 -5.84
C HIS A 144 -16.37 3.47 -5.58
N ASN A 145 -15.93 3.85 -4.38
CA ASN A 145 -14.52 3.94 -4.02
C ASN A 145 -14.36 3.51 -2.56
N PRO A 146 -14.51 2.20 -2.26
CA PRO A 146 -14.16 1.68 -0.96
C PRO A 146 -12.66 1.88 -0.71
N LEU A 147 -12.30 2.15 0.54
CA LEU A 147 -10.92 2.25 1.02
C LEU A 147 -10.62 1.09 1.97
#